data_AF-A0A662WGR1-F1
#
_entry.id   AF-A0A662WGR1-F1
#
_cell.length_a   1.000
_cell.length_b   1.000
_cell.length_c   1.000
_cell.angle_alpha   90.00
_cell.angle_beta   90.00
_cell.angle_gamma   90.00
#
_symmetry.space_group_name_H-M   'P 1'
#
loop_
_entity.id
_entity.type
_entity.pdbx_description
1 polymer ?
#
loop_
_entity_poly.entity_id
_entity_poly.type
_entity_poly.pdbx_seq_one_letter_code
_entity_poly.pdbx_strand_id
1 'polypeptide(L)'
;PLRRPNSTQSLMQTAAFERKRSAGGAAAMMRAAKAATEERTGFARIYFENKSFTSSTVFKLLGNTTVLDVRKSMATKIKIPLADFNNYAIVVVFPTDNAGSLSARTLRDEELILPLVERLNRARPASAAEADDTIGTVRTKPKHRSRPPVKFVLKAVTRSEQEAYAPPMTEPSLLERVLSREDTMKLFRDFVYTTHYQSLLDTWIECELFRRSCIARENGLMNSAGLASRRTSQDEWDHLKAIIRAIQLLNLVHADELNQLRQSYQTEQSNRRLSMALNNDGREEYPRMDLIVPVQRKLFKAIEVGPFQQFLLQNGYRLLLERTLGCIA
;
A
#
# COMPACT_ATOMS: atom_id res chain seq x y z
N PRO A 1 9.51 72.08 13.14
CA PRO A 1 9.12 73.18 14.05
C PRO A 1 8.23 72.65 15.17
N LEU A 2 8.72 72.81 16.40
CA LEU A 2 8.15 72.28 17.63
C LEU A 2 6.78 72.89 17.98
N ARG A 3 5.87 72.07 18.53
CA ARG A 3 5.02 72.51 19.64
C ARG A 3 4.95 71.44 20.72
N ARG A 4 5.28 71.89 21.91
CA ARG A 4 5.49 71.20 23.18
C ARG A 4 4.15 71.13 23.98
N PRO A 5 4.15 70.55 25.18
CA PRO A 5 3.07 69.77 25.80
C PRO A 5 2.30 70.60 26.85
N ASN A 6 1.36 69.95 27.55
CA ASN A 6 1.02 70.10 28.98
C ASN A 6 -0.40 69.58 29.23
N SER A 7 -0.79 69.00 30.37
CA SER A 7 -0.11 68.60 31.60
C SER A 7 -1.17 68.00 32.54
N THR A 8 -0.79 66.94 33.27
CA THR A 8 -1.08 66.68 34.71
C THR A 8 -2.50 66.84 35.30
N GLN A 9 -3.01 65.75 35.89
CA GLN A 9 -3.35 65.55 37.32
C GLN A 9 -4.23 64.29 37.40
N SER A 10 -3.82 63.16 38.01
CA SER A 10 -3.54 62.87 39.42
C SER A 10 -4.78 62.57 40.28
N LEU A 11 -4.85 61.30 40.72
CA LEU A 11 -5.34 60.78 42.00
C LEU A 11 -6.85 60.78 42.31
N MET A 12 -7.44 59.57 42.34
CA MET A 12 -7.92 58.84 43.55
C MET A 12 -9.24 58.09 43.29
N GLN A 13 -9.20 56.76 43.50
CA GLN A 13 -10.17 55.90 44.24
C GLN A 13 -10.01 54.44 43.76
N THR A 14 -9.16 53.66 44.43
CA THR A 14 -9.46 52.75 45.56
C THR A 14 -10.11 51.42 45.16
N ALA A 15 -9.28 50.37 45.21
CA ALA A 15 -9.53 49.10 45.88
C ALA A 15 -10.83 48.33 45.56
N ALA A 16 -10.73 47.38 44.63
CA ALA A 16 -11.31 46.04 44.77
C ALA A 16 -10.67 45.09 43.75
N PHE A 17 -10.47 43.84 44.15
CA PHE A 17 -10.03 42.69 43.34
C PHE A 17 -8.53 42.34 43.28
N GLU A 18 -7.91 42.16 44.44
CA GLU A 18 -6.94 41.05 44.62
C GLU A 18 -7.50 40.02 45.61
N ARG A 19 -8.24 39.04 45.09
CA ARG A 19 -8.52 37.77 45.78
C ARG A 19 -9.09 36.73 44.79
N LYS A 20 -8.20 36.07 44.03
CA LYS A 20 -8.33 34.68 43.53
C LYS A 20 -7.17 34.34 42.57
N ARG A 21 -5.98 34.16 43.12
CA ARG A 21 -4.86 33.47 42.45
C ARG A 21 -4.23 32.46 43.42
N SER A 22 -5.00 31.47 43.86
CA SER A 22 -4.45 30.34 44.63
C SER A 22 -5.28 29.05 44.64
N ALA A 23 -6.25 28.88 43.71
CA ALA A 23 -7.07 27.66 43.64
C ALA A 23 -6.91 26.85 42.33
N GLY A 24 -6.09 27.31 41.38
CA GLY A 24 -5.92 26.65 40.08
C GLY A 24 -4.82 25.59 40.02
N GLY A 25 -3.82 25.66 40.91
CA GLY A 25 -2.66 24.75 40.87
C GLY A 25 -2.95 23.36 41.44
N ALA A 26 -3.73 23.28 42.54
CA ALA A 26 -4.02 22.01 43.21
C ALA A 26 -4.98 21.12 42.41
N ALA A 27 -5.96 21.71 41.71
CA ALA A 27 -6.88 20.96 40.84
C ALA A 27 -6.21 20.48 39.54
N ALA A 28 -5.28 21.27 38.99
CA ALA A 28 -4.47 20.88 37.84
C ALA A 28 -3.45 19.79 38.20
N MET A 29 -2.79 19.89 39.36
CA MET A 29 -1.90 18.83 39.86
C MET A 29 -2.67 17.57 40.28
N MET A 30 -3.86 17.66 40.88
CA MET A 30 -4.70 16.48 41.12
C MET A 30 -5.18 15.83 39.81
N ARG A 31 -5.50 16.61 38.77
CA ARG A 31 -5.83 16.04 37.45
C ARG A 31 -4.62 15.41 36.77
N ALA A 32 -3.43 15.98 36.93
CA ALA A 32 -2.19 15.40 36.41
C ALA A 32 -1.73 14.16 37.19
N ALA A 33 -1.91 14.14 38.52
CA ALA A 33 -1.56 13.02 39.38
C ALA A 33 -2.57 11.87 39.27
N LYS A 34 -3.86 12.16 39.06
CA LYS A 34 -4.89 11.14 38.84
C LYS A 34 -4.81 10.48 37.45
N ALA A 35 -4.31 11.22 36.45
CA ALA A 35 -4.04 10.69 35.11
C ALA A 35 -2.81 9.77 35.03
N ALA A 36 -1.95 9.75 36.06
CA ALA A 36 -0.77 8.88 36.10
C ALA A 36 -1.07 7.45 36.60
N THR A 37 -2.26 7.21 37.17
CA THR A 37 -2.69 5.90 37.71
C THR A 37 -4.02 5.39 37.14
N GLU A 38 -4.65 6.09 36.20
CA GLU A 38 -5.69 5.48 35.38
C GLU A 38 -5.01 4.56 34.37
N GLU A 39 -5.20 3.24 34.53
CA GLU A 39 -4.84 2.27 33.50
C GLU A 39 -5.38 2.77 32.16
N ARG A 40 -4.45 3.14 31.26
CA ARG A 40 -4.80 3.68 29.96
C ARG A 40 -5.62 2.63 29.21
N THR A 41 -6.92 2.88 29.09
CA THR A 41 -7.85 1.95 28.44
C THR A 41 -8.48 2.57 27.20
N GLY A 42 -8.86 1.73 26.25
CA GLY A 42 -9.59 2.15 25.07
C GLY A 42 -10.40 1.01 24.49
N PHE A 43 -11.02 1.23 23.33
CA PHE A 43 -11.82 0.23 22.66
C PHE A 43 -11.41 0.07 21.20
N ALA A 44 -11.36 -1.18 20.73
CA ALA A 44 -11.21 -1.48 19.31
C ALA A 44 -12.28 -2.45 18.85
N ARG A 45 -12.83 -2.20 17.67
CA ARG A 45 -13.73 -3.14 17.00
C ARG A 45 -12.93 -3.96 15.99
N ILE A 46 -12.89 -5.26 16.19
CA ILE A 46 -12.28 -6.22 15.28
C ILE A 46 -13.39 -6.92 14.50
N TYR A 47 -13.35 -6.79 13.18
CA TYR A 47 -14.26 -7.45 12.24
C TYR A 47 -13.73 -8.83 11.88
N PHE A 48 -14.60 -9.74 11.51
CA PHE A 48 -14.23 -11.01 10.90
C PHE A 48 -15.28 -11.40 9.87
N GLU A 49 -14.83 -12.07 8.81
CA GLU A 49 -15.68 -12.51 7.73
C GLU A 49 -15.61 -14.03 7.64
N ASN A 50 -16.77 -14.67 7.62
CA ASN A 50 -16.94 -16.07 7.27
C ASN A 50 -17.72 -16.15 5.96
N LYS A 51 -17.70 -17.30 5.28
CA LYS A 51 -18.34 -17.55 3.97
C LYS A 51 -19.82 -17.15 3.91
N SER A 52 -20.49 -17.06 5.06
CA SER A 52 -21.92 -16.78 5.17
C SER A 52 -22.28 -15.49 5.92
N PHE A 53 -21.34 -14.80 6.59
CA PHE A 53 -21.63 -13.56 7.32
C PHE A 53 -20.39 -12.74 7.67
N THR A 54 -20.55 -11.41 7.77
CA THR A 54 -19.60 -10.50 8.40
C THR A 54 -20.04 -10.21 9.83
N SER A 55 -19.15 -10.38 10.81
CA SER A 55 -19.43 -10.05 12.21
C SER A 55 -18.27 -9.26 12.82
N SER A 56 -18.47 -8.74 14.04
CA SER A 56 -17.44 -7.95 14.72
C SER A 56 -17.54 -8.09 16.24
N THR A 57 -16.42 -7.90 16.91
CA THR A 57 -16.32 -7.87 18.37
C THR A 57 -15.61 -6.59 18.81
N VAL A 58 -16.17 -5.91 19.82
CA VAL A 58 -15.53 -4.77 20.48
C VAL A 58 -14.73 -5.28 21.67
N PHE A 59 -13.44 -4.97 21.70
CA PHE A 59 -12.53 -5.28 22.79
C PHE A 59 -12.29 -4.05 23.64
N LYS A 60 -12.35 -4.21 24.96
CA LYS A 60 -11.73 -3.27 25.90
C LYS A 60 -10.24 -3.57 25.92
N LEU A 61 -9.44 -2.58 25.53
CA LEU A 61 -7.99 -2.67 25.45
C LEU A 61 -7.36 -1.98 26.65
N LEU A 62 -6.36 -2.62 27.23
CA LEU A 62 -5.44 -2.02 28.19
C LEU A 62 -4.19 -1.54 27.45
N GLY A 63 -3.39 -0.67 28.07
CA GLY A 63 -2.18 -0.11 27.47
C GLY A 63 -1.15 -1.16 27.01
N ASN A 64 -1.16 -2.34 27.64
CA ASN A 64 -0.27 -3.46 27.34
C ASN A 64 -0.93 -4.57 26.48
N THR A 65 -2.18 -4.40 26.02
CA THR A 65 -2.86 -5.43 25.23
C THR A 65 -2.19 -5.59 23.86
N THR A 66 -1.65 -6.77 23.61
CA THR A 66 -0.98 -7.10 22.36
C THR A 66 -1.96 -7.56 21.28
N VAL A 67 -1.50 -7.56 20.03
CA VAL A 67 -2.24 -8.13 18.91
C VAL A 67 -2.49 -9.62 19.14
N LEU A 68 -1.51 -10.35 19.68
CA LEU A 68 -1.64 -11.77 20.00
C LEU A 68 -2.79 -12.03 20.99
N ASP A 69 -2.93 -11.21 22.02
CA ASP A 69 -3.99 -11.36 23.03
C ASP A 69 -5.38 -11.22 22.39
N VAL A 70 -5.53 -10.22 21.52
CA VAL A 70 -6.77 -9.99 20.78
C VAL A 70 -7.02 -11.11 19.78
N ARG A 71 -5.98 -11.63 19.12
CA ARG A 71 -6.06 -12.73 18.16
C ARG A 71 -6.50 -14.03 18.83
N LYS A 72 -5.91 -14.37 19.98
CA LYS A 72 -6.30 -15.52 20.81
C LYS A 72 -7.74 -15.40 21.27
N SER A 73 -8.13 -14.22 21.79
CA SER A 73 -9.50 -14.00 22.26
C SER A 73 -10.53 -14.09 21.12
N MET A 74 -10.22 -13.55 19.94
CA MET A 74 -11.02 -13.70 18.74
C MET A 74 -11.11 -15.17 18.30
N ALA A 75 -9.98 -15.88 18.24
CA ALA A 75 -9.93 -17.28 17.83
C ALA A 75 -10.80 -18.18 18.73
N THR A 76 -10.76 -17.97 20.05
CA THR A 76 -11.67 -18.64 20.99
C THR A 76 -13.13 -18.30 20.70
N LYS A 77 -13.43 -17.02 20.45
CA LYS A 77 -14.80 -16.55 20.23
C LYS A 77 -15.43 -17.10 18.94
N ILE A 78 -14.65 -17.24 17.87
CA ILE A 78 -15.12 -17.76 16.59
C ILE A 78 -14.75 -19.23 16.36
N LYS A 79 -14.26 -19.91 17.42
CA LYS A 79 -13.90 -21.34 17.45
C LYS A 79 -12.93 -21.75 16.33
N ILE A 80 -11.87 -20.97 16.11
CA ILE A 80 -10.78 -21.37 15.21
C ILE A 80 -10.03 -22.55 15.84
N PRO A 81 -9.83 -23.68 15.12
CA PRO A 81 -9.01 -24.78 15.60
C PRO A 81 -7.58 -24.33 15.93
N LEU A 82 -6.98 -24.90 16.98
CA LEU A 82 -5.63 -24.53 17.39
C LEU A 82 -4.59 -24.74 16.26
N ALA A 83 -4.79 -25.79 15.46
CA ALA A 83 -3.97 -26.08 14.28
C ALA A 83 -4.01 -24.95 13.24
N ASP A 84 -5.14 -24.26 13.13
CA ASP A 84 -5.36 -23.20 12.16
C ASP A 84 -5.06 -21.81 12.72
N PHE A 85 -4.81 -21.68 14.03
CA PHE A 85 -4.62 -20.38 14.69
C PHE A 85 -3.54 -19.51 14.03
N ASN A 86 -2.45 -20.14 13.56
CA ASN A 86 -1.34 -19.45 12.89
C ASN A 86 -1.69 -18.99 11.46
N ASN A 87 -2.79 -19.50 10.90
CA ASN A 87 -3.31 -19.07 9.62
C ASN A 87 -4.18 -17.81 9.75
N TYR A 88 -4.39 -17.25 10.94
CA TYR A 88 -5.19 -16.04 11.12
C TYR A 88 -4.35 -14.87 11.60
N ALA A 89 -4.56 -13.70 11.00
CA ALA A 89 -3.89 -12.46 11.36
C ALA A 89 -4.89 -11.30 11.51
N ILE A 90 -4.56 -10.32 12.36
CA ILE A 90 -5.29 -9.05 12.43
C ILE A 90 -4.70 -8.09 11.39
N VAL A 91 -5.54 -7.55 10.54
CA VAL A 91 -5.17 -6.64 9.45
C VAL A 91 -5.85 -5.29 9.68
N VAL A 92 -5.11 -4.20 9.53
CA VAL A 92 -5.64 -2.83 9.52
C VAL A 92 -5.92 -2.42 8.10
N VAL A 93 -7.17 -2.09 7.80
CA VAL A 93 -7.63 -1.65 6.48
C VAL A 93 -7.82 -0.14 6.47
N PHE A 94 -7.08 0.53 5.59
CA PHE A 94 -7.11 1.96 5.33
C PHE A 94 -7.96 2.24 4.09
N PRO A 95 -9.02 3.04 4.20
CA PRO A 95 -9.71 3.54 3.02
C PRO A 95 -8.80 4.54 2.31
N THR A 96 -8.54 4.32 1.01
CA THR A 96 -7.88 5.33 0.18
C THR A 96 -8.92 6.16 -0.56
N ASP A 97 -8.59 7.40 -0.90
CA ASP A 97 -9.51 8.36 -1.54
C ASP A 97 -9.84 7.99 -3.01
N ASN A 98 -9.21 6.94 -3.56
CA ASN A 98 -9.52 6.39 -4.87
C ASN A 98 -10.55 5.27 -4.75
N ALA A 99 -11.71 5.46 -5.38
CA ALA A 99 -12.82 4.49 -5.44
C ALA A 99 -12.34 3.13 -5.95
N GLY A 100 -11.98 2.23 -5.03
CA GLY A 100 -11.60 0.84 -5.32
C GLY A 100 -10.29 0.35 -4.67
N SER A 101 -9.44 1.22 -4.11
CA SER A 101 -8.18 0.78 -3.49
C SER A 101 -8.27 0.79 -1.95
N LEU A 102 -8.06 -0.37 -1.33
CA LEU A 102 -7.95 -0.54 0.12
C LEU A 102 -6.50 -0.89 0.43
N SER A 103 -5.80 -0.01 1.14
CA SER A 103 -4.47 -0.36 1.67
C SER A 103 -4.67 -1.16 2.95
N ALA A 104 -3.95 -2.26 3.11
CA ALA A 104 -4.09 -3.15 4.25
C ALA A 104 -2.72 -3.51 4.82
N ARG A 105 -2.58 -3.45 6.15
CA ARG A 105 -1.36 -3.82 6.86
C ARG A 105 -1.65 -4.93 7.86
N THR A 106 -0.99 -6.07 7.72
CA THR A 106 -0.98 -7.12 8.73
C THR A 106 -0.23 -6.66 9.98
N LEU A 107 -0.84 -6.82 11.15
CA LEU A 107 -0.23 -6.48 12.43
C LEU A 107 0.58 -7.65 12.97
N ARG A 108 1.75 -7.36 13.55
CA ARG A 108 2.57 -8.36 14.24
C ARG A 108 2.05 -8.60 15.65
N ASP A 109 2.31 -9.80 16.17
CA ASP A 109 1.76 -10.28 17.44
C ASP A 109 2.21 -9.47 18.64
N GLU A 110 3.42 -8.91 18.58
CA GLU A 110 4.04 -8.10 19.63
C GLU A 110 3.56 -6.63 19.62
N GLU A 111 2.83 -6.21 18.58
CA GLU A 111 2.33 -4.84 18.50
C GLU A 111 1.23 -4.59 19.53
N LEU A 112 1.24 -3.40 20.14
CA LEU A 112 0.20 -2.97 21.07
C LEU A 112 -0.98 -2.36 20.31
N ILE A 113 -2.19 -2.90 20.50
CA ILE A 113 -3.37 -2.44 19.75
C ILE A 113 -3.79 -1.04 20.19
N LEU A 114 -3.74 -0.70 21.48
CA LEU A 114 -4.23 0.60 21.95
C LEU A 114 -3.45 1.79 21.35
N PRO A 115 -2.10 1.81 21.36
CA PRO A 115 -1.33 2.85 20.68
C PRO A 115 -1.58 2.92 19.16
N LEU A 116 -1.84 1.78 18.51
CA LEU A 116 -2.22 1.73 17.10
C LEU A 116 -3.55 2.46 16.87
N VAL A 117 -4.58 2.12 17.64
CA VAL A 117 -5.92 2.74 17.55
C VAL A 117 -5.83 4.25 17.78
N GLU A 118 -5.11 4.68 18.80
CA GLU A 118 -4.96 6.11 19.12
C GLU A 118 -4.21 6.87 18.03
N ARG A 119 -3.10 6.32 17.52
CA ARG A 119 -2.34 6.92 16.41
C ARG A 119 -3.20 7.05 15.16
N LEU A 120 -4.00 6.03 14.85
CA LEU A 120 -4.91 6.05 13.70
C LEU A 120 -6.05 7.05 13.89
N ASN A 121 -6.53 7.24 15.11
CA ASN A 121 -7.53 8.26 15.43
C ASN A 121 -6.93 9.68 15.36
N ARG A 122 -5.66 9.88 15.76
CA ARG A 122 -4.96 11.18 15.67
C ARG A 122 -4.56 11.56 14.25
N ALA A 123 -4.23 10.58 13.40
CA ALA A 123 -3.87 10.79 12.01
C ALA A 123 -5.06 11.18 11.11
N ARG A 124 -6.27 11.29 11.67
CA ARG A 124 -7.43 11.85 10.98
C ARG A 124 -7.23 13.37 10.87
N PRO A 125 -7.25 13.98 9.67
CA PRO A 125 -7.24 15.43 9.58
C PRO A 125 -8.44 15.97 10.33
N ALA A 126 -8.19 16.82 11.33
CA ALA A 126 -9.21 17.64 11.95
C ALA A 126 -9.80 18.50 10.83
N SER A 127 -11.03 18.20 10.41
CA SER A 127 -11.77 19.13 9.57
C SER A 127 -11.88 20.45 10.33
N ALA A 128 -11.36 21.51 9.71
CA ALA A 128 -11.43 22.91 10.10
C ALA A 128 -12.62 23.23 11.04
N ALA A 129 -12.32 23.43 12.31
CA ALA A 129 -13.14 24.22 13.20
C ALA A 129 -12.26 25.41 13.61
N GLU A 130 -12.88 26.59 13.61
CA GLU A 130 -12.29 27.90 13.94
C GLU A 130 -11.68 28.67 12.76
N ALA A 131 -12.55 29.22 11.92
CA ALA A 131 -12.58 30.65 11.59
C ALA A 131 -13.75 30.92 10.64
N ASP A 132 -14.89 31.37 11.16
CA ASP A 132 -15.63 32.46 10.51
C ASP A 132 -16.69 33.03 11.46
N ASP A 133 -16.37 34.18 12.05
CA ASP A 133 -17.36 35.09 12.61
C ASP A 133 -17.86 35.97 11.46
N THR A 134 -18.96 35.61 10.80
CA THR A 134 -19.89 36.60 10.22
C THR A 134 -21.25 36.00 9.82
N ILE A 135 -22.26 36.43 10.59
CA ILE A 135 -23.65 36.76 10.24
C ILE A 135 -24.17 36.25 8.88
N GLY A 136 -25.14 35.32 8.91
CA GLY A 136 -26.00 35.06 7.74
C GLY A 136 -26.74 33.72 7.80
N THR A 137 -28.02 33.75 8.12
CA THR A 137 -28.98 32.64 8.14
C THR A 137 -29.02 31.81 6.84
N VAL A 138 -28.65 30.52 6.87
CA VAL A 138 -29.47 29.35 6.43
C VAL A 138 -28.82 28.09 7.03
N ARG A 139 -29.55 27.40 7.91
CA ARG A 139 -29.11 26.17 8.59
C ARG A 139 -29.13 24.98 7.63
N THR A 140 -28.14 24.85 6.76
CA THR A 140 -27.88 23.59 6.05
C THR A 140 -26.92 22.75 6.88
N LYS A 141 -27.39 21.60 7.37
CA LYS A 141 -26.55 20.65 8.11
C LYS A 141 -25.36 20.28 7.21
N PRO A 142 -24.10 20.42 7.65
CA PRO A 142 -22.97 19.91 6.90
C PRO A 142 -23.16 18.40 6.76
N LYS A 143 -23.33 17.94 5.51
CA LYS A 143 -23.40 16.52 5.18
C LYS A 143 -22.01 15.96 5.44
N HIS A 144 -21.81 15.42 6.65
CA HIS A 144 -20.61 14.70 7.05
C HIS A 144 -20.32 13.66 5.95
N ARG A 145 -19.38 13.95 5.04
CA ARG A 145 -18.76 12.91 4.22
C ARG A 145 -17.90 12.10 5.19
N SER A 146 -18.55 11.14 5.84
CA SER A 146 -17.94 10.16 6.72
C SER A 146 -16.99 9.31 5.88
N ARG A 147 -15.70 9.67 5.90
CA ARG A 147 -14.66 8.73 5.47
C ARG A 147 -14.89 7.42 6.25
N PRO A 148 -14.88 6.24 5.60
CA PRO A 148 -15.08 4.99 6.30
C PRO A 148 -14.05 4.87 7.44
N PRO A 149 -14.41 4.31 8.61
CA PRO A 149 -13.44 4.14 9.68
C PRO A 149 -12.33 3.17 9.24
N VAL A 150 -11.10 3.42 9.68
CA VAL A 150 -10.03 2.41 9.66
C VAL A 150 -10.56 1.16 10.36
N LYS A 151 -10.53 0.01 9.68
CA LYS A 151 -11.10 -1.25 10.21
C LYS A 151 -10.00 -2.22 10.58
N PHE A 152 -10.09 -2.79 11.77
CA PHE A 152 -9.27 -3.94 12.15
C PHE A 152 -10.04 -5.21 11.79
N VAL A 153 -9.44 -6.12 11.04
CA VAL A 153 -10.10 -7.32 10.52
C VAL A 153 -9.26 -8.56 10.83
N LEU A 154 -9.85 -9.58 11.44
CA LEU A 154 -9.25 -10.90 11.54
C LEU A 154 -9.49 -11.65 10.23
N LYS A 155 -8.43 -12.08 9.55
CA LYS A 155 -8.51 -12.76 8.26
C LYS A 155 -7.67 -14.02 8.23
N ALA A 156 -8.18 -15.06 7.57
CA ALA A 156 -7.41 -16.25 7.22
C ALA A 156 -6.39 -15.87 6.13
N VAL A 157 -5.12 -16.04 6.44
CA VAL A 157 -3.97 -15.99 5.55
C VAL A 157 -3.75 -17.41 5.05
N THR A 158 -4.61 -17.88 4.14
CA THR A 158 -4.37 -19.17 3.47
C THR A 158 -3.08 -19.06 2.68
N ARG A 159 -2.02 -19.74 3.14
CA ARG A 159 -0.86 -20.06 2.31
C ARG A 159 -1.36 -21.02 1.25
N SER A 160 -1.58 -20.54 0.03
CA SER A 160 -1.84 -21.40 -1.12
C SER A 160 -0.68 -22.37 -1.28
N GLU A 161 -1.00 -23.66 -1.36
CA GLU A 161 -0.08 -24.78 -1.47
C GLU A 161 0.73 -24.71 -2.77
N GLN A 162 1.93 -24.11 -2.78
CA GLN A 162 3.08 -24.48 -3.60
C GLN A 162 4.32 -23.65 -3.24
N GLU A 163 4.83 -23.74 -2.01
CA GLU A 163 6.16 -23.21 -1.70
C GLU A 163 6.90 -24.22 -0.84
N ALA A 164 7.60 -25.13 -1.52
CA ALA A 164 8.62 -25.95 -0.91
C ALA A 164 9.66 -25.02 -0.27
N TYR A 165 9.71 -25.01 1.06
CA TYR A 165 10.77 -24.46 1.92
C TYR A 165 11.58 -23.30 1.28
N ALA A 166 10.98 -22.12 1.20
CA ALA A 166 11.72 -20.88 0.99
C ALA A 166 12.02 -20.23 2.37
N PRO A 167 13.21 -19.66 2.60
CA PRO A 167 13.56 -18.97 3.85
C PRO A 167 12.61 -17.78 4.12
N PRO A 168 12.59 -17.21 5.35
CA PRO A 168 11.64 -16.15 5.72
C PRO A 168 11.71 -15.00 4.70
N MET A 169 10.56 -14.70 4.08
CA MET A 169 10.33 -13.66 3.08
C MET A 169 11.54 -12.78 2.83
N THR A 170 12.32 -13.14 1.80
CA THR A 170 13.39 -12.29 1.29
C THR A 170 12.77 -10.92 1.07
N GLU A 171 13.24 -9.95 1.84
CA GLU A 171 12.82 -8.57 1.69
C GLU A 171 12.93 -8.21 0.20
N PRO A 172 11.86 -7.72 -0.45
CA PRO A 172 11.89 -7.46 -1.88
C PRO A 172 13.04 -6.51 -2.16
N SER A 173 13.79 -6.78 -3.24
CA SER A 173 14.99 -6.02 -3.55
C SER A 173 14.64 -4.54 -3.68
N LEU A 174 15.63 -3.66 -3.45
CA LEU A 174 15.38 -2.23 -3.61
C LEU A 174 14.88 -1.92 -5.03
N LEU A 175 15.37 -2.64 -6.04
CA LEU A 175 14.88 -2.53 -7.41
C LEU A 175 13.41 -2.95 -7.52
N GLU A 176 13.00 -4.09 -6.95
CA GLU A 176 11.60 -4.51 -6.94
C GLU A 176 10.70 -3.45 -6.32
N ARG A 177 11.12 -2.85 -5.20
CA ARG A 177 10.39 -1.77 -4.53
C ARG A 177 10.29 -0.53 -5.41
N VAL A 178 11.38 -0.12 -6.05
CA VAL A 178 11.43 1.04 -6.94
C VAL A 178 10.51 0.84 -8.14
N LEU A 179 10.51 -0.35 -8.76
CA LEU A 179 9.69 -0.67 -9.92
C LEU A 179 8.21 -0.93 -9.55
N SER A 180 7.91 -1.23 -8.28
CA SER A 180 6.53 -1.49 -7.82
C SER A 180 5.68 -0.23 -7.68
N ARG A 181 6.29 0.95 -7.55
CA ARG A 181 5.59 2.22 -7.38
C ARG A 181 5.84 3.14 -8.57
N GLU A 182 4.77 3.70 -9.11
CA GLU A 182 4.80 4.59 -10.28
C GLU A 182 5.74 5.79 -10.08
N ASP A 183 5.76 6.38 -8.88
CA ASP A 183 6.54 7.57 -8.59
C ASP A 183 8.06 7.31 -8.55
N THR A 184 8.49 6.21 -7.92
CA THR A 184 9.90 5.83 -7.88
C THR A 184 10.36 5.18 -9.17
N MET A 185 9.48 4.42 -9.84
CA MET A 185 9.75 3.86 -11.16
C MET A 185 10.00 4.97 -12.17
N LYS A 186 9.22 6.05 -12.13
CA LYS A 186 9.43 7.21 -12.99
C LYS A 186 10.82 7.81 -12.84
N LEU A 187 11.30 8.02 -11.61
CA LEU A 187 12.65 8.54 -11.36
C LEU A 187 13.74 7.66 -11.98
N PHE A 188 13.62 6.34 -11.81
CA PHE A 188 14.57 5.40 -12.39
C PHE A 188 14.49 5.36 -13.93
N ARG A 189 13.27 5.37 -14.47
CA ARG A 189 13.01 5.40 -15.92
C ARG A 189 13.55 6.67 -16.58
N ASP A 190 13.31 7.83 -15.97
CA ASP A 190 13.82 9.12 -16.45
C ASP A 190 15.35 9.11 -16.51
N PHE A 191 16.01 8.52 -15.50
CA PHE A 191 17.45 8.28 -15.54
C PHE A 191 17.85 7.34 -16.69
N VAL A 192 17.23 6.16 -16.81
CA VAL A 192 17.59 5.17 -17.83
C VAL A 192 17.44 5.70 -19.26
N TYR A 193 16.46 6.57 -19.53
CA TYR A 193 16.31 7.22 -20.84
C TYR A 193 17.46 8.13 -21.25
N THR A 194 18.27 8.57 -20.30
CA THR A 194 19.51 9.32 -20.59
C THR A 194 20.71 8.41 -20.86
N THR A 195 20.52 7.08 -20.79
CA THR A 195 21.57 6.07 -20.89
C THR A 195 21.31 5.09 -22.04
N HIS A 196 22.34 4.30 -22.39
CA HIS A 196 22.22 3.23 -23.39
C HIS A 196 21.40 2.01 -22.91
N TYR A 197 20.93 1.99 -21.66
CA TYR A 197 20.15 0.89 -21.09
C TYR A 197 18.64 0.98 -21.38
N GLN A 198 18.20 1.97 -22.15
CA GLN A 198 16.78 2.16 -22.48
C GLN A 198 16.13 0.87 -22.99
N SER A 199 16.71 0.25 -24.03
CA SER A 199 16.14 -0.95 -24.64
C SER A 199 16.04 -2.11 -23.66
N LEU A 200 16.96 -2.22 -22.69
CA LEU A 200 16.93 -3.25 -21.65
C LEU A 200 15.73 -3.04 -20.72
N LEU A 201 15.53 -1.82 -20.23
CA LEU A 201 14.41 -1.49 -19.34
C LEU A 201 13.06 -1.62 -20.08
N ASP A 202 12.97 -1.09 -21.29
CA ASP A 202 11.74 -1.15 -22.11
C ASP A 202 11.35 -2.62 -22.36
N THR A 203 12.32 -3.49 -22.71
CA THR A 203 12.05 -4.92 -22.92
C THR A 203 11.57 -5.62 -21.65
N TRP A 204 12.13 -5.28 -20.49
CA TRP A 204 11.66 -5.82 -19.21
C TRP A 204 10.25 -5.34 -18.85
N ILE A 205 9.94 -4.06 -19.10
CA ILE A 205 8.59 -3.50 -18.91
C ILE A 205 7.58 -4.24 -19.79
N GLU A 206 7.91 -4.50 -21.06
CA GLU A 206 7.03 -5.26 -21.95
C GLU A 206 6.81 -6.71 -21.45
N CYS A 207 7.84 -7.35 -20.90
CA CYS A 207 7.69 -8.64 -20.23
C CYS A 207 6.73 -8.57 -19.03
N GLU A 208 6.84 -7.53 -18.18
CA GLU A 208 5.93 -7.30 -17.06
C GLU A 208 4.49 -7.03 -17.50
N LEU A 209 4.30 -6.25 -18.57
CA LEU A 209 2.98 -5.97 -19.13
C LEU A 209 2.32 -7.25 -19.65
N PHE A 210 3.07 -8.09 -20.38
CA PHE A 210 2.59 -9.39 -20.82
C PHE A 210 2.21 -10.30 -19.64
N ARG A 211 3.07 -10.37 -18.62
CA ARG A 211 2.81 -11.15 -17.39
C ARG A 211 1.53 -10.69 -16.69
N ARG A 212 1.35 -9.38 -16.51
CA ARG A 212 0.14 -8.79 -15.92
C ARG A 212 -1.10 -9.06 -16.77
N SER A 213 -0.97 -9.03 -18.10
CA SER A 213 -2.07 -9.39 -19.03
C SER A 213 -2.50 -10.84 -18.83
N CYS A 214 -1.55 -11.78 -18.72
CA CYS A 214 -1.83 -13.19 -18.44
C CYS A 214 -2.61 -13.37 -17.12
N ILE A 215 -2.12 -12.76 -16.04
CA ILE A 215 -2.74 -12.84 -14.71
C ILE A 215 -4.14 -12.21 -14.70
N ALA A 216 -4.33 -11.09 -15.40
CA ALA A 216 -5.64 -10.44 -15.50
C ALA A 216 -6.66 -11.33 -16.23
N ARG A 217 -6.23 -12.10 -17.23
CA ARG A 217 -7.06 -13.09 -17.94
C ARG A 217 -7.40 -14.27 -17.05
N GLU A 218 -6.41 -14.88 -16.39
CA GLU A 218 -6.61 -16.02 -15.48
C GLU A 218 -7.58 -15.70 -14.34
N ASN A 219 -7.51 -14.48 -13.80
CA ASN A 219 -8.39 -14.04 -12.72
C ASN A 219 -9.77 -13.52 -13.19
N GLY A 220 -10.07 -13.55 -14.49
CA GLY A 220 -11.34 -13.05 -15.04
C GLY A 220 -11.54 -11.53 -14.88
N LEU A 221 -10.49 -10.78 -14.55
CA LEU A 221 -10.54 -9.34 -14.29
C LEU A 221 -10.71 -8.49 -15.56
N MET A 222 -10.63 -9.10 -16.74
CA MET A 222 -10.82 -8.41 -18.02
C MET A 222 -12.27 -7.95 -18.28
N ASN A 223 -13.25 -8.38 -17.47
CA ASN A 223 -14.67 -8.09 -17.70
C ASN A 223 -15.22 -6.91 -16.87
N SER A 224 -14.47 -6.35 -15.91
CA SER A 224 -15.05 -5.47 -14.88
C SER A 224 -14.72 -3.98 -15.00
N ALA A 225 -13.74 -3.58 -15.81
CA ALA A 225 -13.32 -2.19 -15.96
C ALA A 225 -13.22 -1.84 -17.45
N GLY A 226 -14.33 -1.38 -18.03
CA GLY A 226 -14.49 -1.11 -19.46
C GLY A 226 -13.69 0.07 -20.01
N LEU A 227 -12.36 0.07 -19.91
CA LEU A 227 -11.55 1.18 -20.45
C LEU A 227 -10.18 0.82 -21.07
N ALA A 228 -9.85 -0.46 -21.29
CA ALA A 228 -8.70 -0.82 -22.11
C ALA A 228 -9.14 -1.77 -23.21
N SER A 229 -8.84 -1.41 -24.47
CA SER A 229 -9.07 -2.24 -25.66
C SER A 229 -8.77 -3.71 -25.36
N ARG A 230 -9.77 -4.58 -25.49
CA ARG A 230 -9.63 -6.00 -25.23
C ARG A 230 -8.64 -6.56 -26.26
N ARG A 231 -7.39 -6.79 -25.86
CA ARG A 231 -6.40 -7.46 -26.72
C ARG A 231 -6.92 -8.85 -27.05
N THR A 232 -7.02 -9.12 -28.35
CA THR A 232 -7.41 -10.43 -28.85
C THR A 232 -6.32 -11.45 -28.52
N SER A 233 -6.65 -12.75 -28.54
CA SER A 233 -5.60 -13.78 -28.48
C SER A 233 -4.49 -13.54 -29.50
N GLN A 234 -4.83 -13.10 -30.72
CA GLN A 234 -3.86 -12.79 -31.75
C GLN A 234 -2.91 -11.64 -31.35
N ASP A 235 -3.43 -10.56 -30.77
CA ASP A 235 -2.62 -9.43 -30.29
C ASP A 235 -1.62 -9.87 -29.20
N GLU A 236 -2.03 -10.80 -28.32
CA GLU A 236 -1.16 -11.33 -27.26
C GLU A 236 -0.04 -12.22 -27.84
N TRP A 237 -0.34 -13.02 -28.88
CA TRP A 237 0.67 -13.79 -29.60
C TRP A 237 1.67 -12.91 -30.36
N ASP A 238 1.20 -11.82 -30.95
CA ASP A 238 2.04 -10.84 -31.64
C ASP A 238 2.87 -10.02 -30.66
N HIS A 239 2.32 -9.69 -29.48
CA HIS A 239 3.05 -9.05 -28.39
C HIS A 239 4.19 -9.94 -27.88
N LEU A 240 3.92 -11.22 -27.64
CA LEU A 240 4.95 -12.19 -27.25
C LEU A 240 6.05 -12.30 -28.31
N LYS A 241 5.68 -12.33 -29.60
CA LYS A 241 6.64 -12.35 -30.72
C LYS A 241 7.52 -11.08 -30.74
N ALA A 242 6.94 -9.91 -30.45
CA ALA A 242 7.67 -8.67 -30.35
C ALA A 242 8.66 -8.68 -29.17
N ILE A 243 8.25 -9.19 -28.00
CA ILE A 243 9.12 -9.37 -26.84
C ILE A 243 10.30 -10.28 -27.18
N ILE A 244 10.04 -11.43 -27.81
CA ILE A 244 11.09 -12.38 -28.24
C ILE A 244 12.08 -11.71 -29.19
N ARG A 245 11.61 -10.86 -30.13
CA ARG A 245 12.50 -10.08 -31.02
C ARG A 245 13.32 -9.04 -30.25
N ALA A 246 12.72 -8.32 -29.31
CA ALA A 246 13.42 -7.33 -28.49
C ALA A 246 14.54 -7.99 -27.67
N ILE A 247 14.27 -9.14 -27.05
CA ILE A 247 15.26 -9.94 -26.31
C ILE A 247 16.46 -10.31 -27.19
N GLN A 248 16.22 -10.67 -28.46
CA GLN A 248 17.28 -11.03 -29.41
C GLN A 248 18.21 -9.84 -29.66
N LEU A 249 17.66 -8.63 -29.78
CA LEU A 249 18.44 -7.43 -30.06
C LEU A 249 19.30 -7.00 -28.87
N LEU A 250 18.94 -7.38 -27.63
CA LEU A 250 19.71 -7.05 -26.43
C LEU A 250 21.03 -7.82 -26.33
N ASN A 251 21.19 -8.94 -27.03
CA ASN A 251 22.38 -9.81 -26.96
C ASN A 251 22.83 -10.19 -25.54
N LEU A 252 21.90 -10.14 -24.57
CA LEU A 252 22.18 -10.37 -23.14
C LEU A 252 21.89 -11.81 -22.69
N VAL A 253 21.06 -12.51 -23.46
CA VAL A 253 20.65 -13.90 -23.20
C VAL A 253 21.53 -14.84 -24.01
N HIS A 254 21.93 -15.98 -23.44
CA HIS A 254 22.76 -16.94 -24.15
C HIS A 254 22.01 -17.52 -25.35
N ALA A 255 22.74 -17.82 -26.42
CA ALA A 255 22.14 -18.30 -27.67
C ALA A 255 21.26 -19.54 -27.45
N ASP A 256 21.67 -20.47 -26.59
CA ASP A 256 20.92 -21.70 -26.30
C ASP A 256 19.58 -21.42 -25.62
N GLU A 257 19.55 -20.49 -24.67
CA GLU A 257 18.32 -20.13 -23.93
C GLU A 257 17.35 -19.37 -24.83
N LEU A 258 17.89 -18.51 -25.69
CA LEU A 258 17.10 -17.82 -26.70
C LEU A 258 16.53 -18.82 -27.73
N ASN A 259 17.30 -19.84 -28.11
CA ASN A 259 16.82 -20.91 -28.97
C ASN A 259 15.75 -21.76 -28.28
N GLN A 260 15.90 -22.08 -27.00
CA GLN A 260 14.87 -22.74 -26.20
C GLN A 260 13.58 -21.90 -26.15
N LEU A 261 13.67 -20.59 -25.91
CA LEU A 261 12.52 -19.69 -25.92
C LEU A 261 11.79 -19.70 -27.29
N ARG A 262 12.55 -19.63 -28.38
CA ARG A 262 12.00 -19.70 -29.75
C ARG A 262 11.33 -21.05 -30.02
N GLN A 263 11.93 -22.16 -29.59
CA GLN A 263 11.38 -23.50 -29.76
C GLN A 263 10.09 -23.67 -28.95
N SER A 264 10.05 -23.21 -27.70
CA SER A 264 8.85 -23.23 -26.87
C SER A 264 7.71 -22.40 -27.49
N TYR A 265 8.02 -21.20 -27.99
CA TYR A 265 7.06 -20.37 -28.73
C TYR A 265 6.51 -21.08 -29.97
N GLN A 266 7.38 -21.66 -30.81
CA GLN A 266 6.97 -22.38 -32.03
C GLN A 266 6.11 -23.61 -31.71
N THR A 267 6.47 -24.35 -30.66
CA THR A 267 5.74 -25.54 -30.21
C THR A 267 4.34 -25.15 -29.74
N GLU A 268 4.22 -24.11 -28.91
CA GLU A 268 2.92 -23.66 -28.41
C GLU A 268 2.05 -23.04 -29.52
N GLN A 269 2.66 -22.33 -30.47
CA GLN A 269 1.95 -21.84 -31.65
C GLN A 269 1.44 -23.00 -32.53
N SER A 270 2.23 -24.06 -32.67
CA SER A 270 1.83 -25.26 -33.43
C SER A 270 0.69 -26.00 -32.72
N ASN A 271 0.79 -26.15 -31.39
CA ASN A 271 -0.27 -26.73 -30.57
C ASN A 271 -1.57 -25.92 -30.69
N ARG A 272 -1.51 -24.58 -30.66
CA ARG A 272 -2.67 -23.72 -30.90
C ARG A 272 -3.34 -24.00 -32.25
N ARG A 273 -2.54 -24.07 -33.32
CA ARG A 273 -3.07 -24.35 -34.66
C ARG A 273 -3.74 -25.72 -34.74
N LEU A 274 -3.17 -26.73 -34.08
CA LEU A 274 -3.74 -28.08 -34.00
C LEU A 274 -5.01 -28.11 -33.15
N SER A 275 -5.00 -27.47 -31.98
CA SER A 275 -6.17 -27.33 -31.10
C SER A 275 -7.34 -26.67 -31.81
N MET A 276 -7.10 -25.59 -32.57
CA MET A 276 -8.12 -24.90 -33.36
C MET A 276 -8.64 -25.76 -34.53
N ALA A 277 -7.82 -26.64 -35.10
CA ALA A 277 -8.23 -27.53 -36.19
C ALA A 277 -9.03 -28.75 -35.69
N LEU A 278 -8.74 -29.24 -34.47
CA LEU A 278 -9.35 -30.42 -33.87
C LEU A 278 -10.60 -30.08 -33.06
N ASN A 279 -10.59 -28.96 -32.35
CA ASN A 279 -11.68 -28.51 -31.51
C ASN A 279 -12.40 -27.34 -32.20
N ASN A 280 -13.58 -27.59 -32.75
CA ASN A 280 -14.47 -26.56 -33.31
C ASN A 280 -15.10 -25.66 -32.23
N ASP A 281 -14.73 -25.87 -30.96
CA ASP A 281 -15.00 -24.96 -29.87
C ASP A 281 -14.12 -23.73 -30.07
N GLY A 282 -14.71 -22.60 -30.45
CA GLY A 282 -14.03 -21.31 -30.64
C GLY A 282 -13.41 -20.70 -29.37
N ARG A 283 -12.78 -21.52 -28.51
CA ARG A 283 -11.99 -21.07 -27.37
C ARG A 283 -10.73 -20.38 -27.88
N GLU A 284 -10.60 -19.11 -27.56
CA GLU A 284 -9.38 -18.35 -27.81
C GLU A 284 -8.23 -18.90 -26.94
N GLU A 285 -7.23 -19.49 -27.58
CA GLU A 285 -6.02 -20.00 -26.92
C GLU A 285 -4.96 -18.89 -26.82
N TYR A 286 -4.72 -18.42 -25.60
CA TYR A 286 -3.77 -17.38 -25.27
C TYR A 286 -2.38 -17.96 -24.97
N PRO A 287 -1.30 -17.21 -25.22
CA PRO A 287 0.04 -17.66 -24.85
C PRO A 287 0.21 -17.73 -23.32
N ARG A 288 0.98 -18.73 -22.86
CA ARG A 288 1.27 -18.93 -21.44
C ARG A 288 2.32 -17.97 -20.90
N MET A 289 2.13 -17.57 -19.65
CA MET A 289 3.06 -16.69 -18.92
C MET A 289 4.45 -17.30 -18.79
N ASP A 290 4.52 -18.62 -18.53
CA ASP A 290 5.74 -19.33 -18.17
C ASP A 290 6.83 -19.26 -19.24
N LEU A 291 6.45 -19.02 -20.50
CA LEU A 291 7.38 -18.90 -21.63
C LEU A 291 8.43 -17.83 -21.40
N ILE A 292 8.07 -16.68 -20.82
CA ILE A 292 8.98 -15.53 -20.69
C ILE A 292 9.66 -15.45 -19.33
N VAL A 293 9.15 -16.12 -18.29
CA VAL A 293 9.61 -15.98 -16.90
C VAL A 293 11.12 -16.19 -16.73
N PRO A 294 11.75 -17.23 -17.33
CA PRO A 294 13.19 -17.43 -17.18
C PRO A 294 14.01 -16.25 -17.71
N VAL A 295 13.63 -15.72 -18.87
CA VAL A 295 14.34 -14.60 -19.51
C VAL A 295 14.04 -13.29 -18.80
N GLN A 296 12.80 -13.08 -18.36
CA GLN A 296 12.41 -11.89 -17.60
C GLN A 296 13.25 -11.74 -16.33
N ARG A 297 13.51 -12.83 -15.60
CA ARG A 297 14.39 -12.84 -14.42
C ARG A 297 15.83 -12.44 -14.76
N LYS A 298 16.33 -12.81 -15.93
CA LYS A 298 17.66 -12.40 -16.40
C LYS A 298 17.73 -10.93 -16.74
N LEU A 299 16.72 -10.41 -17.43
CA LEU A 299 16.59 -8.97 -17.70
C LEU A 299 16.53 -8.18 -16.39
N PHE A 300 15.74 -8.65 -15.42
CA PHE A 300 15.67 -8.05 -14.09
C PHE A 300 17.05 -7.99 -13.41
N LYS A 301 17.77 -9.11 -13.38
CA LYS A 301 19.11 -9.17 -12.80
C LYS A 301 20.10 -8.26 -13.53
N ALA A 302 20.03 -8.17 -14.86
CA ALA A 302 20.85 -7.26 -15.66
C ALA A 302 20.57 -5.79 -15.34
N ILE A 303 19.29 -5.43 -15.13
CA ILE A 303 18.90 -4.09 -14.69
C ILE A 303 19.48 -3.81 -13.29
N GLU A 304 19.36 -4.78 -12.38
CA GLU A 304 19.81 -4.67 -10.99
C GLU A 304 21.32 -4.46 -10.86
N VAL A 305 22.13 -5.19 -11.63
CA VAL A 305 23.60 -5.08 -11.58
C VAL A 305 24.16 -3.97 -12.48
N GLY A 306 23.38 -3.49 -13.45
CA GLY A 306 23.80 -2.49 -14.43
C GLY A 306 23.21 -1.10 -14.14
N PRO A 307 22.17 -0.66 -14.89
CA PRO A 307 21.62 0.69 -14.79
C PRO A 307 21.15 1.05 -13.37
N PHE A 308 20.66 0.09 -12.58
CA PHE A 308 20.21 0.38 -11.23
C PHE A 308 21.37 0.72 -10.28
N GLN A 309 22.51 0.01 -10.37
CA GLN A 309 23.70 0.41 -9.61
C GLN A 309 24.19 1.80 -10.01
N GLN A 310 24.21 2.10 -11.31
CA GLN A 310 24.61 3.42 -11.80
C GLN A 310 23.69 4.53 -11.29
N PHE A 311 22.37 4.29 -11.27
CA PHE A 311 21.41 5.20 -10.70
C PHE A 311 21.69 5.48 -9.22
N LEU A 312 21.94 4.44 -8.43
CA LEU A 312 22.23 4.56 -6.99
C LEU A 312 23.56 5.29 -6.72
N LEU A 313 24.61 5.02 -7.50
CA LEU A 313 25.93 5.64 -7.36
C LEU A 313 25.95 7.14 -7.71
N GLN A 314 24.99 7.60 -8.51
CA GLN A 314 24.83 9.03 -8.80
C GLN A 314 23.97 9.69 -7.71
N ASN A 315 22.80 10.21 -8.08
CA ASN A 315 21.88 10.88 -7.16
C ASN A 315 20.60 10.07 -6.90
N GLY A 316 20.49 8.86 -7.45
CA GLY A 316 19.26 8.08 -7.40
C GLY A 316 18.82 7.74 -5.99
N TYR A 317 19.75 7.35 -5.12
CA TYR A 317 19.42 7.05 -3.72
C TYR A 317 18.84 8.26 -2.97
N ARG A 318 19.44 9.45 -3.17
CA ARG A 318 18.95 10.71 -2.60
C ARG A 318 17.55 11.06 -3.11
N LEU A 319 17.34 10.97 -4.43
CA LEU A 319 16.04 11.22 -5.06
C LEU A 319 14.94 10.27 -4.55
N LEU A 320 15.28 8.99 -4.36
CA LEU A 320 14.36 8.01 -3.78
C LEU A 320 14.00 8.36 -2.34
N LEU A 321 14.97 8.76 -1.51
CA LEU A 321 14.72 9.18 -0.13
C LEU A 321 13.84 10.42 -0.06
N GLU A 322 14.14 11.46 -0.84
CA GLU A 322 13.34 12.69 -0.90
C GLU A 322 11.89 12.39 -1.29
N ARG A 323 11.69 11.48 -2.24
CA ARG A 323 10.35 11.08 -2.72
C ARG A 323 9.59 10.20 -1.74
N THR A 324 10.28 9.34 -0.98
CA THR A 324 9.65 8.40 -0.05
C THR A 324 9.42 8.97 1.35
N LEU A 325 10.32 9.83 1.83
CA LEU A 325 10.25 10.44 3.15
C LEU A 325 9.54 11.81 3.12
N GLY A 326 9.36 12.42 1.94
CA GLY A 326 8.73 13.74 1.82
C GLY A 326 9.60 14.83 2.44
N CYS A 327 10.59 15.29 1.67
CA CYS A 327 11.49 16.42 1.99
C CYS A 327 12.37 16.27 3.25
N ILE A 328 13.66 16.00 3.05
CA ILE A 328 14.72 16.53 3.94
C ILE A 328 15.16 17.85 3.30
N ALA A 329 14.50 18.95 3.67
CA ALA A 329 14.96 20.31 3.43
C ALA A 329 14.36 21.23 4.50
#